data_AF-A0A7J4B188-F1
#
_entry.id   AF-A0A7J4B188-F1
#
_cell.length_a   1.000
_cell.length_b   1.000
_cell.length_c   1.000
_cell.angle_alpha   90.00
_cell.angle_beta   90.00
_cell.angle_gamma   90.00
#
_symmetry.space_group_name_H-M   'P 1'
#
loop_
_entity.id
_entity.type
_entity.pdbx_description
1 polymer ?
#
loop_
_entity_poly.entity_id
_entity_poly.type
_entity_poly.pdbx_seq_one_letter_code
_entity_poly.pdbx_strand_id
1 'polypeptide(L)'
;MKGQIWSIDFAASIVIFISVIVVMMFVWTYTSSQVAEQKSGDDIQSLAISVSDSLVRTPGFPPDWNNETVSVIGLADEENILNETKVEYFLYMGKNDYDRVRSLLGISYNFHFNLTHLNNTMINETGIEPLNADIIVPIERYCVYLG
;
A
#
# COMPACT_ATOMS: atom_id res chain seq x y z
N MET A 1 29.38 59.14 15.39
CA MET A 1 28.37 58.86 14.33
C MET A 1 28.80 57.73 13.37
N LYS A 2 30.08 57.53 13.05
CA LYS A 2 30.52 56.42 12.15
C LYS A 2 30.25 55.00 12.66
N GLY A 3 30.26 54.77 13.98
CA GLY A 3 29.95 53.45 14.57
C GLY A 3 28.48 53.04 14.46
N GLN A 4 27.55 53.99 14.36
CA GLN A 4 26.11 53.71 14.28
C GLN A 4 25.71 53.14 12.91
N ILE A 5 26.39 53.56 11.84
CA ILE A 5 26.16 53.05 10.47
C ILE A 5 26.59 51.57 10.39
N TRP A 6 27.71 51.19 11.02
CA TRP A 6 28.18 49.81 11.08
C TRP A 6 27.23 48.87 11.82
N SER A 7 26.64 49.32 12.93
CA SER A 7 25.66 48.51 13.67
C SER A 7 24.37 48.28 12.89
N ILE A 8 23.93 49.24 12.08
CA ILE A 8 22.74 49.11 11.23
C ILE A 8 22.99 48.10 10.11
N ASP A 9 24.14 48.17 9.45
CA ASP A 9 24.51 47.25 8.37
C ASP A 9 24.64 45.80 8.87
N PHE A 10 25.25 45.63 10.04
CA PHE A 10 25.32 44.33 10.72
C PHE A 10 23.94 43.80 11.12
N ALA A 11 23.08 44.66 11.68
CA ALA A 11 21.72 44.28 12.03
C ALA A 11 20.88 43.88 10.81
N ALA A 12 21.00 44.64 9.71
CA ALA A 12 20.31 44.32 8.45
C ALA A 12 20.76 42.96 7.89
N SER A 13 22.07 42.69 7.93
CA SER A 13 22.63 41.40 7.49
C SER A 13 22.11 40.22 8.33
N ILE A 14 21.99 40.40 9.64
CA ILE A 14 21.39 39.37 10.53
C ILE A 14 19.93 39.14 10.18
N VAL A 15 19.15 40.19 9.94
CA VAL A 15 17.72 40.05 9.58
C VAL A 15 17.57 39.29 8.27
N ILE A 16 18.38 39.60 7.25
CA ILE A 16 18.39 38.89 5.97
C ILE A 16 18.84 37.44 6.17
N PHE A 17 19.86 37.20 6.99
CA PHE A 17 20.33 35.84 7.26
C PHE A 17 19.27 34.99 7.96
N ILE A 18 18.60 35.55 8.98
CA ILE A 18 17.50 34.89 9.68
C ILE A 18 16.33 34.62 8.72
N SER A 19 15.98 35.57 7.85
CA SER A 19 14.88 35.36 6.91
C SER A 19 15.18 34.23 5.92
N VAL A 20 16.43 34.13 5.44
CA VAL A 20 16.87 33.01 4.59
C VAL A 20 16.79 31.68 5.34
N ILE A 21 17.23 31.62 6.60
CA ILE A 21 17.12 30.41 7.42
C ILE A 21 15.67 29.99 7.60
N VAL A 22 14.78 30.93 7.89
CA VAL A 22 13.35 30.64 8.07
C VAL A 22 12.75 30.06 6.78
N VAL A 23 13.02 30.69 5.64
CA VAL A 23 12.57 30.17 4.33
C VAL A 23 13.14 28.77 4.07
N MET A 24 14.42 28.55 4.36
CA MET A 24 15.07 27.25 4.18
C MET A 24 14.43 26.17 5.08
N MET A 25 14.06 26.50 6.32
CA MET A 25 13.37 25.57 7.22
C MET A 25 11.98 25.19 6.70
N PHE A 26 11.23 26.13 6.12
CA PHE A 26 9.94 25.84 5.51
C PHE A 26 10.08 24.92 4.30
N VAL A 27 11.03 25.20 3.40
CA VAL A 27 11.31 24.36 2.23
C VAL A 27 11.72 22.96 2.67
N TRP A 28 12.64 22.85 3.63
CA TRP A 28 13.11 21.56 4.13
C TRP A 28 11.97 20.72 4.72
N THR A 29 11.13 21.32 5.55
CA THR A 29 9.99 20.63 6.18
C THR A 29 8.99 20.15 5.14
N TYR A 30 8.66 21.01 4.17
CA TYR A 30 7.76 20.66 3.08
C TYR A 30 8.31 19.51 2.21
N THR A 31 9.56 19.63 1.75
CA THR A 31 10.20 18.58 0.94
C THR A 31 10.33 17.27 1.70
N SER A 32 10.66 17.31 2.99
CA SER A 32 10.76 16.10 3.81
C SER A 32 9.41 15.39 3.95
N SER A 33 8.31 16.13 4.11
CA SER A 33 6.96 15.56 4.14
C SER A 33 6.61 14.89 2.81
N GLN A 34 6.84 15.58 1.69
CA GLN A 34 6.56 15.04 0.36
C GLN A 34 7.36 13.77 0.07
N VAL A 35 8.65 13.73 0.44
CA VAL A 35 9.50 12.56 0.25
C VAL A 35 9.04 11.38 1.12
N ALA A 36 8.58 11.64 2.34
CA ALA A 36 8.05 10.59 3.22
C ALA A 36 6.74 10.00 2.68
N GLU A 37 5.82 10.84 2.19
CA GLU A 37 4.57 10.40 1.57
C GLU A 37 4.82 9.59 0.30
N GLN A 38 5.72 10.06 -0.57
CA GLN A 38 6.08 9.34 -1.80
C GLN A 38 6.67 7.97 -1.48
N LYS A 39 7.58 7.88 -0.51
CA LYS A 39 8.16 6.61 -0.10
C LYS A 39 7.10 5.63 0.42
N SER A 40 6.15 6.11 1.23
CA SER A 40 5.03 5.28 1.70
C SER A 40 4.19 4.75 0.55
N GLY A 41 3.92 5.57 -0.47
CA GLY A 41 3.21 5.16 -1.68
C GLY A 41 3.96 4.09 -2.47
N ASP A 42 5.26 4.28 -2.70
CA ASP A 42 6.11 3.33 -3.44
C ASP A 42 6.23 1.97 -2.72
N ASP A 43 6.31 2.00 -1.39
CA ASP A 43 6.36 0.79 -0.55
C ASP A 43 5.02 0.01 -0.62
N ILE A 44 3.88 0.71 -0.50
CA ILE A 44 2.54 0.10 -0.65
C ILE A 44 2.38 -0.49 -2.06
N GLN A 45 2.82 0.22 -3.09
CA GLN A 45 2.71 -0.25 -4.47
C GLN A 45 3.53 -1.51 -4.72
N SER A 46 4.78 -1.53 -4.28
CA SER A 46 5.65 -2.69 -4.42
C SER A 46 5.06 -3.91 -3.71
N LEU A 47 4.50 -3.70 -2.51
CA LEU A 47 3.85 -4.75 -1.74
C LEU A 47 2.56 -5.25 -2.41
N ALA A 48 1.72 -4.35 -2.92
CA ALA A 48 0.48 -4.70 -3.63
C ALA A 48 0.78 -5.53 -4.89
N ILE A 49 1.83 -5.17 -5.65
CA ILE A 49 2.30 -5.95 -6.80
C ILE A 49 2.74 -7.34 -6.35
N SER A 50 3.60 -7.44 -5.32
CA SER A 50 4.09 -8.73 -4.82
C SER A 50 2.97 -9.63 -4.30
N VAL A 51 2.01 -9.08 -3.57
CA VAL A 51 0.85 -9.83 -3.05
C VAL A 51 -0.03 -10.30 -4.20
N SER A 52 -0.39 -9.40 -5.13
CA SER A 52 -1.21 -9.78 -6.28
C SER A 52 -0.54 -10.86 -7.14
N ASP A 53 0.79 -10.80 -7.33
CA ASP A 53 1.56 -11.84 -8.00
C ASP A 53 1.49 -13.16 -7.22
N SER A 54 1.68 -13.14 -5.90
CA SER A 54 1.57 -14.35 -5.07
C SER A 54 0.19 -15.01 -5.19
N LEU A 55 -0.87 -14.20 -5.18
CA LEU A 55 -2.25 -14.68 -5.29
C LEU A 55 -2.52 -15.39 -6.62
N VAL A 56 -2.07 -14.81 -7.75
CA VAL A 56 -2.45 -15.33 -9.09
C VAL A 56 -1.41 -16.26 -9.72
N ARG A 57 -0.18 -16.28 -9.21
CA ARG A 57 0.91 -17.10 -9.78
C ARG A 57 1.27 -18.33 -8.97
N THR A 58 0.83 -18.41 -7.72
CA THR A 58 1.27 -19.48 -6.81
C THR A 58 0.10 -20.22 -6.18
N PRO A 59 0.28 -21.51 -5.85
CA PRO A 59 -0.70 -22.29 -5.10
C PRO A 59 -0.73 -21.98 -3.61
N GLY A 60 0.20 -21.17 -3.11
CA GLY A 60 0.43 -20.96 -1.69
C GLY A 60 1.19 -22.12 -1.04
N PHE A 61 1.26 -22.09 0.30
CA PHE A 61 1.93 -23.13 1.07
C PHE A 61 1.15 -23.48 2.36
N PRO A 62 0.96 -24.78 2.66
CA PRO A 62 1.18 -25.95 1.78
C PRO A 62 0.38 -25.90 0.48
N PRO A 63 0.74 -26.62 -0.60
CA PRO A 63 0.01 -26.52 -1.89
C PRO A 63 -1.49 -26.86 -1.82
N ASP A 64 -1.91 -27.67 -0.86
CA ASP A 64 -3.27 -28.12 -0.57
C ASP A 64 -3.85 -27.45 0.70
N TRP A 65 -3.42 -26.21 0.97
CA TRP A 65 -3.84 -25.49 2.16
C TRP A 65 -5.35 -25.29 2.25
N ASN A 66 -5.83 -25.18 3.49
CA ASN A 66 -7.20 -24.80 3.84
C ASN A 66 -7.20 -23.69 4.90
N ASN A 67 -8.37 -23.33 5.41
CA ASN A 67 -8.55 -22.29 6.43
C ASN A 67 -7.70 -22.50 7.70
N GLU A 68 -7.26 -23.71 8.01
CA GLU A 68 -6.50 -24.04 9.22
C GLU A 68 -5.00 -24.22 8.95
N THR A 69 -4.65 -24.77 7.79
CA THR A 69 -3.26 -25.17 7.47
C THR A 69 -2.47 -24.11 6.69
N VAL A 70 -3.13 -23.07 6.19
CA VAL A 70 -2.50 -22.02 5.38
C VAL A 70 -1.39 -21.29 6.13
N SER A 71 -0.25 -21.15 5.46
CA SER A 71 0.89 -20.37 5.95
C SER A 71 1.33 -19.30 4.95
N VAL A 72 1.16 -19.55 3.65
CA VAL A 72 1.33 -18.57 2.57
C VAL A 72 0.12 -18.66 1.66
N ILE A 73 -0.52 -17.53 1.39
CA ILE A 73 -1.71 -17.48 0.54
C ILE A 73 -1.29 -17.39 -0.92
N GLY A 74 -1.79 -18.33 -1.71
CA GLY A 74 -1.80 -18.31 -3.16
C GLY A 74 -3.06 -19.00 -3.64
N LEU A 75 -3.71 -18.45 -4.66
CA LEU A 75 -5.05 -18.85 -5.09
C LEU A 75 -5.03 -19.70 -6.36
N ALA A 76 -3.85 -19.89 -6.98
CA ALA A 76 -3.75 -20.42 -8.33
C ALA A 76 -3.12 -21.81 -8.34
N ASP A 77 -3.73 -22.78 -9.02
CA ASP A 77 -3.11 -24.10 -9.21
C ASP A 77 -1.95 -24.04 -10.21
N GLU A 78 -2.13 -23.20 -11.23
CA GLU A 78 -1.13 -22.84 -12.24
C GLU A 78 -1.15 -21.32 -12.42
N GLU A 79 -0.10 -20.76 -13.04
CA GLU A 79 -0.02 -19.32 -13.25
C GLU A 79 -1.27 -18.78 -13.99
N ASN A 80 -1.97 -17.85 -13.34
CA ASN A 80 -3.23 -17.23 -13.78
C ASN A 80 -4.43 -18.18 -13.91
N ILE A 81 -4.38 -19.39 -13.34
CA ILE A 81 -5.52 -20.32 -13.27
C ILE A 81 -5.91 -20.49 -11.80
N LEU A 82 -7.00 -19.82 -11.41
CA LEU A 82 -7.45 -19.81 -10.02
C LEU A 82 -8.13 -21.13 -9.64
N ASN A 83 -7.80 -21.62 -8.46
CA ASN A 83 -8.47 -22.74 -7.81
C ASN A 83 -9.72 -22.24 -7.06
N GLU A 84 -10.88 -22.77 -7.41
CA GLU A 84 -12.17 -22.38 -6.85
C GLU A 84 -12.21 -22.51 -5.32
N THR A 85 -11.81 -23.67 -4.79
CA THR A 85 -11.85 -23.94 -3.35
C THR A 85 -10.93 -23.00 -2.55
N LYS A 86 -9.74 -22.68 -3.07
CA LYS A 86 -8.83 -21.72 -2.42
C LYS A 86 -9.39 -20.30 -2.43
N VAL A 87 -10.04 -19.89 -3.52
CA VAL A 87 -10.74 -18.60 -3.59
C VAL A 87 -11.84 -18.55 -2.53
N GLU A 88 -12.67 -19.59 -2.40
CA GLU A 88 -13.70 -19.68 -1.37
C GLU A 88 -13.14 -19.60 0.05
N TYR A 89 -12.07 -20.35 0.34
CA TYR A 89 -11.37 -20.31 1.62
C TYR A 89 -10.82 -18.91 1.92
N PHE A 90 -10.18 -18.28 0.95
CA PHE A 90 -9.67 -16.92 1.09
C PHE A 90 -10.80 -15.91 1.38
N LEU A 91 -11.90 -15.97 0.63
CA LEU A 91 -13.06 -15.12 0.84
C LEU A 91 -13.69 -15.34 2.22
N TYR A 92 -13.83 -16.61 2.63
CA TYR A 92 -14.35 -16.98 3.95
C TYR A 92 -13.45 -16.46 5.07
N MET A 93 -12.13 -16.68 4.98
CA MET A 93 -11.19 -16.17 5.98
C MET A 93 -11.20 -14.65 6.02
N GLY A 94 -11.22 -13.96 4.88
CA GLY A 94 -11.22 -12.49 4.87
C GLY A 94 -12.48 -11.88 5.49
N LYS A 95 -13.62 -12.59 5.45
CA LYS A 95 -14.88 -12.18 6.08
C LYS A 95 -14.93 -12.46 7.59
N ASN A 96 -14.33 -13.56 8.04
CA ASN A 96 -14.44 -14.02 9.43
C ASN A 96 -13.21 -13.68 10.29
N ASP A 97 -12.04 -13.52 9.69
CA ASP A 97 -10.76 -13.29 10.35
C ASP A 97 -9.81 -12.46 9.45
N TYR A 98 -10.22 -11.23 9.19
CA TYR A 98 -9.50 -10.29 8.34
C TYR A 98 -8.05 -10.05 8.79
N ASP A 99 -7.82 -9.90 10.09
CA ASP A 99 -6.49 -9.62 10.64
C ASP A 99 -5.53 -10.79 10.39
N ARG A 100 -6.02 -12.03 10.48
CA ARG A 100 -5.22 -13.21 10.12
C ARG A 100 -4.88 -13.23 8.64
N VAL A 101 -5.83 -12.96 7.75
CA VAL A 101 -5.56 -12.90 6.30
C VAL A 101 -4.55 -11.80 6.00
N ARG A 102 -4.72 -10.60 6.58
CA ARG A 102 -3.77 -9.50 6.44
C ARG A 102 -2.35 -9.91 6.88
N SER A 103 -2.23 -10.62 8.00
CA SER A 103 -0.95 -11.15 8.48
C SER A 103 -0.35 -12.20 7.54
N LEU A 104 -1.16 -13.10 6.98
CA LEU A 104 -0.72 -14.16 6.06
C LEU A 104 -0.29 -13.60 4.69
N LEU A 105 -0.89 -12.49 4.25
CA LEU A 105 -0.44 -11.74 3.08
C LEU A 105 0.86 -10.96 3.35
N GLY A 106 1.31 -10.89 4.61
CA GLY A 106 2.52 -10.18 5.00
C GLY A 106 2.41 -8.66 4.88
N ILE A 107 1.19 -8.10 4.95
CA ILE A 107 0.95 -6.67 4.78
C ILE A 107 0.57 -5.99 6.09
N SER A 108 1.05 -4.76 6.28
CA SER A 108 0.66 -3.92 7.44
C SER A 108 -0.50 -2.98 7.15
N TYR A 109 -0.94 -2.92 5.89
CA TYR A 109 -1.99 -2.03 5.40
C TYR A 109 -3.31 -2.76 5.24
N ASN A 110 -4.39 -1.98 5.13
CA ASN A 110 -5.68 -2.56 4.80
C ASN A 110 -5.73 -2.96 3.31
N PHE A 111 -6.45 -4.03 3.02
CA PHE A 111 -6.67 -4.49 1.66
C PHE A 111 -8.17 -4.68 1.40
N HIS A 112 -8.52 -4.53 0.13
CA HIS A 112 -9.81 -4.90 -0.41
C HIS A 112 -9.54 -5.75 -1.65
N PHE A 113 -10.24 -6.86 -1.76
CA PHE A 113 -10.13 -7.79 -2.87
C PHE A 113 -11.51 -7.94 -3.50
N ASN A 114 -11.56 -7.81 -4.83
CA ASN A 114 -12.76 -7.99 -5.62
C ASN A 114 -12.44 -8.93 -6.79
N LEU A 115 -13.30 -9.91 -7.01
CA LEU A 115 -13.26 -10.81 -8.15
C LEU A 115 -14.47 -10.52 -9.03
N THR A 116 -14.21 -10.12 -10.27
CA THR A 116 -15.25 -9.77 -11.25
C THR A 116 -15.02 -10.53 -12.56
N HIS A 117 -16.11 -10.78 -13.29
CA HIS A 117 -16.00 -11.17 -14.70
C HIS A 117 -15.59 -9.98 -15.57
N LEU A 118 -15.13 -10.24 -16.80
CA LEU A 118 -14.70 -9.20 -17.75
C LEU A 118 -15.79 -8.18 -18.13
N ASN A 119 -17.05 -8.50 -17.88
CA ASN A 119 -18.20 -7.60 -18.06
C ASN A 119 -18.52 -6.77 -16.79
N ASN A 120 -17.62 -6.77 -15.79
CA ASN A 120 -17.75 -6.11 -14.49
C ASN A 120 -18.87 -6.65 -13.59
N THR A 121 -19.44 -7.82 -13.87
CA THR A 121 -20.33 -8.46 -12.89
C THR A 121 -19.48 -9.00 -11.73
N MET A 122 -19.77 -8.53 -10.53
CA MET A 122 -19.11 -8.98 -9.30
C MET A 122 -19.42 -10.45 -9.04
N ILE A 123 -18.37 -11.24 -8.85
CA ILE A 123 -18.47 -12.63 -8.41
C ILE A 123 -18.46 -12.65 -6.89
N ASN A 124 -17.43 -12.05 -6.28
CA ASN A 124 -17.24 -12.01 -4.84
C ASN A 124 -16.25 -10.92 -4.42
N GLU A 125 -16.29 -10.56 -3.15
CA GLU A 125 -15.35 -9.62 -2.54
C GLU A 125 -15.03 -9.99 -1.09
N THR A 126 -13.90 -9.46 -0.59
CA THR A 126 -13.52 -9.54 0.81
C THR A 126 -12.57 -8.39 1.19
N GLY A 127 -12.41 -8.13 2.49
CA GLY A 127 -11.59 -7.05 3.02
C GLY A 127 -12.35 -5.74 3.25
N ILE A 128 -11.62 -4.65 3.44
CA ILE A 128 -12.17 -3.35 3.88
C ILE A 128 -12.12 -2.36 2.74
N GLU A 129 -13.29 -1.88 2.29
CA GLU A 129 -13.35 -0.83 1.28
C GLU A 129 -12.64 0.46 1.76
N PRO A 130 -11.86 1.12 0.89
CA PRO A 130 -11.11 2.31 1.24
C PRO A 130 -12.02 3.56 1.24
N LEU A 131 -12.86 3.72 2.28
CA LEU A 131 -13.75 4.88 2.42
C LEU A 131 -13.02 6.17 2.82
N ASN A 132 -11.94 6.05 3.61
CA ASN A 132 -11.15 7.17 4.15
C ASN A 132 -9.65 6.85 4.13
N ALA A 133 -9.13 6.42 2.97
CA ALA A 133 -7.71 6.11 2.82
C ALA A 133 -6.93 7.30 2.25
N ASP A 134 -5.79 7.63 2.85
CA ASP A 134 -4.88 8.67 2.36
C ASP A 134 -4.22 8.25 1.04
N ILE A 135 -3.90 6.96 0.90
CA ILE A 135 -3.26 6.35 -0.27
C ILE A 135 -4.02 5.07 -0.63
N ILE A 136 -4.37 4.94 -1.91
CA ILE A 136 -5.00 3.74 -2.49
C ILE A 136 -4.15 3.29 -3.67
N VAL A 137 -3.75 2.03 -3.68
CA VAL A 137 -3.04 1.43 -4.82
C VAL A 137 -3.89 0.29 -5.39
N PRO A 138 -4.64 0.52 -6.49
CA PRO A 138 -5.39 -0.52 -7.16
C PRO A 138 -4.45 -1.37 -8.02
N ILE A 139 -4.60 -2.70 -7.94
CA ILE A 139 -3.91 -3.66 -8.82
C ILE A 139 -4.96 -4.60 -9.42
N GLU A 140 -4.99 -4.67 -10.74
CA GLU A 140 -5.88 -5.56 -11.49
C GLU A 140 -5.09 -6.69 -12.14
N ARG A 141 -5.60 -7.92 -12.05
CA ARG A 141 -5.01 -9.11 -12.65
C ARG A 141 -6.07 -9.88 -13.42
N TYR A 142 -5.74 -10.28 -14.64
CA TYR A 142 -6.61 -11.13 -15.45
C TYR A 142 -6.22 -12.60 -15.26
N CYS A 143 -7.18 -13.42 -14.90
CA CYS A 143 -7.00 -14.84 -14.63
C CYS A 143 -8.18 -15.66 -15.16
N VAL A 144 -7.97 -16.95 -15.32
CA VAL A 144 -9.02 -17.93 -15.61
C VAL A 144 -9.60 -18.42 -14.30
N TYR A 145 -10.91 -18.29 -14.15
CA TYR A 145 -11.69 -18.78 -13.02
C TYR A 145 -12.88 -19.55 -13.60
N LEU A 146 -13.02 -20.83 -13.22
CA LEU A 146 -14.02 -21.75 -13.79
C LEU A 146 -15.24 -21.97 -12.88
N GLY A 147 -15.37 -21.18 -11.80
CA GLY A 147 -16.51 -21.24 -10.87
C GLY A 147 -17.80 -20.64 -11.42
#